data_AF-A0A6L5EWK5-F1
#
_entry.id   AF-A0A6L5EWK5-F1
#
_cell.length_a   1.000
_cell.length_b   1.000
_cell.length_c   1.000
_cell.angle_alpha   90.00
_cell.angle_beta   90.00
_cell.angle_gamma   90.00
#
_symmetry.space_group_name_H-M   'P 1'
#
loop_
_entity.id
_entity.type
_entity.pdbx_description
1 polymer ?
#
loop_
_entity_poly.entity_id
_entity_poly.type
_entity_poly.pdbx_seq_one_letter_code
_entity_poly.pdbx_strand_id
1 'polypeptide(L)' 'MKHWLSGIPVLPGTESVSRRWGEISAAAALRGRPRPQNDTWVAACCLAYEMPLATLNFKDFDDFAEYEGLQLIGR' A
#
# COMPACT_ATOMS: atom_id res chain seq x y z
N MET A 1 -20.97 -10.60 -4.56
CA MET A 1 -19.54 -10.22 -4.41
C MET A 1 -18.84 -10.03 -5.76
N LYS A 2 -18.86 -11.02 -6.67
CA LYS A 2 -18.21 -10.90 -8.01
C LYS A 2 -18.71 -9.71 -8.87
N HIS A 3 -19.99 -9.33 -8.76
CA HIS A 3 -20.57 -8.23 -9.55
C HIS A 3 -20.19 -6.83 -9.07
N TRP A 4 -19.76 -6.66 -7.82
CA TRP A 4 -19.37 -5.34 -7.32
C TRP A 4 -18.04 -4.91 -7.93
N LEU A 5 -17.09 -5.84 -8.05
CA LEU A 5 -15.76 -5.58 -8.57
C LEU A 5 -15.70 -5.49 -10.10
N SER A 6 -16.71 -5.98 -10.83
CA SER A 6 -16.64 -6.10 -12.29
C SER A 6 -16.56 -4.77 -13.04
N GLY A 7 -16.93 -3.66 -12.40
CA GLY A 7 -16.80 -2.31 -12.96
C GLY A 7 -15.61 -1.50 -12.42
N ILE A 8 -14.80 -2.07 -11.52
CA ILE A 8 -13.73 -1.36 -10.84
C ILE A 8 -12.39 -1.76 -11.47
N PRO A 9 -11.60 -0.81 -11.98
CA PRO A 9 -10.26 -1.10 -12.48
C PRO A 9 -9.39 -1.76 -11.40
N VAL A 10 -8.74 -2.86 -11.74
CA VAL A 10 -7.81 -3.57 -10.86
C VAL A 10 -6.39 -3.14 -11.20
N LEU A 11 -5.65 -2.65 -10.21
CA LEU A 11 -4.23 -2.34 -10.37
C LEU A 11 -3.42 -3.64 -10.51
N PRO A 12 -2.67 -3.83 -11.61
CA PRO A 12 -1.86 -5.04 -11.77
C PRO A 12 -0.62 -5.03 -10.87
N GLY A 13 -0.23 -6.21 -10.38
CA GLY A 13 1.02 -6.43 -9.66
C GLY A 13 2.21 -6.46 -10.60
N THR A 14 2.72 -5.28 -10.96
CA THR A 14 3.85 -5.12 -11.88
C THR A 14 5.20 -5.32 -11.19
N GLU A 15 6.28 -5.30 -11.96
CA GLU A 15 7.64 -5.26 -11.42
C GLU A 15 7.87 -4.03 -10.53
N SER A 16 7.31 -2.87 -10.90
CA SER A 16 7.40 -1.65 -10.09
C SER A 16 6.72 -1.81 -8.73
N VAL A 17 5.55 -2.44 -8.67
CA VAL A 17 4.86 -2.78 -7.41
C VAL A 17 5.73 -3.74 -6.58
N SER A 18 6.27 -4.78 -7.21
CA SER A 18 7.11 -5.78 -6.55
C SER A 18 8.38 -5.17 -5.95
N ARG A 19 9.02 -4.27 -6.70
CA ARG A 19 10.20 -3.51 -6.24
C ARG A 19 9.84 -2.63 -5.05
N ARG A 20 8.77 -1.85 -5.15
CA ARG A 20 8.30 -0.98 -4.07
C ARG A 20 7.98 -1.76 -2.81
N TRP A 21 7.31 -2.91 -2.94
CA TRP A 21 7.03 -3.79 -1.81
C TRP A 21 8.31 -4.26 -1.10
N GLY A 22 9.34 -4.64 -1.87
CA GLY A 22 10.63 -5.06 -1.33
C GLY A 22 11.35 -3.94 -0.58
N GLU A 23 11.37 -2.73 -1.16
CA GLU A 23 11.94 -1.53 -0.53
C GLU A 23 11.27 -1.22 0.81
N ILE A 24 9.93 -1.19 0.84
CA ILE A 24 9.16 -0.90 2.05
C ILE A 24 9.38 -1.99 3.10
N SER A 25 9.35 -3.26 2.71
CA SER A 25 9.55 -4.40 3.62
C SER A 25 10.95 -4.37 4.24
N ALA A 26 11.98 -4.11 3.43
CA ALA A 26 13.35 -4.00 3.90
C ALA A 26 13.53 -2.81 4.84
N ALA A 27 13.00 -1.64 4.47
CA ALA A 27 13.07 -0.44 5.31
C ALA A 27 12.35 -0.65 6.65
N ALA A 28 11.13 -1.22 6.65
CA ALA A 28 10.39 -1.53 7.87
C ALA A 28 11.11 -2.55 8.77
N ALA A 29 11.74 -3.56 8.16
CA ALA A 29 12.56 -4.53 8.90
C ALA A 29 13.79 -3.86 9.55
N LEU A 30 14.48 -2.97 8.83
CA LEU A 30 15.61 -2.19 9.35
C LEU A 30 15.19 -1.26 10.50
N ARG A 31 13.96 -0.73 10.47
CA ARG A 31 13.37 0.05 11.57
C ARG A 31 12.97 -0.82 12.78
N GLY A 32 13.17 -2.15 12.73
CA GLY A 32 12.80 -3.09 13.79
C GLY A 32 11.29 -3.33 13.92
N ARG A 33 10.51 -2.95 12.89
CA ARG A 33 9.05 -2.98 12.93
C ARG A 33 8.47 -3.48 11.59
N PRO A 34 8.64 -4.77 11.23
CA PRO A 34 8.10 -5.34 9.99
C PRO A 34 6.59 -5.08 9.85
N ARG A 35 6.12 -4.77 8.64
CA ARG A 35 4.70 -4.49 8.38
C ARG A 35 3.96 -5.72 7.86
N PRO A 36 2.63 -5.83 8.04
CA PRO A 36 1.84 -6.91 7.45
C PRO A 36 2.03 -6.97 5.93
N GLN A 37 2.17 -8.18 5.39
CA GLN A 37 2.53 -8.38 3.97
C GLN A 37 1.48 -7.80 3.01
N ASN A 38 0.19 -7.96 3.34
CA ASN A 38 -0.92 -7.49 2.49
C ASN A 38 -1.07 -5.97 2.53
N ASP A 39 -0.95 -5.34 3.69
CA ASP A 39 -1.02 -3.88 3.80
C ASP A 39 0.18 -3.24 3.09
N THR A 40 1.36 -3.85 3.21
CA THR A 40 2.55 -3.46 2.44
C THR A 40 2.31 -3.59 0.93
N TRP A 41 1.60 -4.62 0.48
CA TRP A 41 1.26 -4.79 -0.94
C TRP A 41 0.28 -3.72 -1.43
N VAL A 42 -0.74 -3.41 -0.63
CA VAL A 42 -1.68 -2.32 -0.93
C VAL A 42 -0.95 -0.97 -1.00
N ALA A 43 -0.10 -0.66 -0.02
CA ALA A 43 0.70 0.56 -0.01
C ALA A 43 1.66 0.62 -1.21
N ALA A 44 2.32 -0.50 -1.56
CA ALA A 44 3.20 -0.59 -2.70
C ALA A 44 2.47 -0.34 -4.03
N CYS A 45 1.26 -0.88 -4.19
CA CYS A 45 0.39 -0.56 -5.33
C CYS A 45 0.11 0.94 -5.40
N CYS A 46 -0.40 1.54 -4.31
CA CYS A 46 -0.69 2.97 -4.26
C CYS A 46 0.51 3.83 -4.63
N LEU A 47 1.69 3.55 -4.06
CA LEU A 47 2.91 4.30 -4.32
C LEU A 47 3.45 4.10 -5.74
N ALA A 48 3.38 2.89 -6.29
CA ALA A 48 3.86 2.60 -7.64
C ALA A 48 2.98 3.20 -8.74
N TYR A 49 1.68 3.36 -8.47
CA TYR A 49 0.72 4.00 -9.38
C TYR A 49 0.44 5.46 -9.04
N GLU A 50 1.16 6.04 -8.07
CA GLU A 50 1.00 7.43 -7.61
C GLU A 50 -0.43 7.77 -7.17
N MET A 51 -1.12 6.80 -6.57
CA MET A 51 -2.50 6.93 -6.12
C MET A 51 -2.61 7.02 -4.59
N PRO A 52 -3.53 7.85 -4.08
CA PRO A 52 -3.85 7.85 -2.66
C PRO A 52 -4.63 6.59 -2.26
N LEU A 53 -4.59 6.25 -0.97
CA LEU A 53 -5.37 5.15 -0.39
C LEU A 53 -6.59 5.69 0.36
N ALA A 54 -7.78 5.34 -0.11
CA ALA A 54 -9.01 5.50 0.65
C ALA A 54 -9.19 4.31 1.60
N THR A 55 -9.18 4.56 2.91
CA THR A 55 -9.29 3.50 3.92
C THR A 55 -9.92 4.02 5.20
N LEU A 56 -10.62 3.16 5.95
CA LEU A 56 -10.99 3.44 7.34
C LEU A 56 -9.94 2.89 8.33
N ASN A 57 -8.99 2.09 7.85
CA ASN A 57 -7.96 1.47 8.66
C ASN A 57 -6.72 2.37 8.81
N PHE A 58 -6.92 3.63 9.21
CA PHE A 58 -5.84 4.64 9.25
C PHE A 58 -4.66 4.19 10.12
N LYS A 59 -4.93 3.60 11.29
CA LYS A 59 -3.90 3.19 12.24
C LYS A 59 -2.85 2.25 11.63
N ASP A 60 -3.28 1.33 10.77
CA ASP A 60 -2.35 0.37 10.15
C ASP A 60 -1.63 0.98 8.95
N PHE A 61 -2.18 2.06 8.38
CA PHE A 61 -1.61 2.75 7.22
C PHE A 61 -0.80 4.03 7.55
N ASP A 62 -0.88 4.55 8.78
CA ASP A 62 -0.19 5.77 9.20
C ASP A 62 1.34 5.64 9.08
N ASP A 63 1.92 4.49 9.42
CA ASP A 63 3.37 4.25 9.24
C ASP A 63 3.76 4.43 7.75
N PHE A 64 2.95 3.94 6.81
CA PHE A 64 3.24 4.08 5.38
C PHE A 64 3.13 5.53 4.90
N ALA A 65 2.24 6.32 5.52
CA ALA A 65 2.15 7.74 5.23
C ALA A 65 3.37 8.49 5.76
N GLU A 66 3.83 8.15 6.96
CA GLU A 66 4.97 8.79 7.62
C GLU A 66 6.30 8.50 6.91
N TYR A 67 6.60 7.23 6.61
CA TYR A 67 7.93 6.83 6.14
C TYR A 67 8.03 6.65 4.63
N GLU A 68 6.93 6.33 3.94
CA GLU A 68 6.95 6.01 2.50
C GLU A 68 6.21 7.06 1.64
N GLY A 69 5.58 8.06 2.28
CA GLY A 69 4.86 9.14 1.61
C GLY A 69 3.48 8.75 1.07
N LEU A 70 2.87 7.68 1.59
CA LEU A 70 1.53 7.26 1.18
C LEU A 70 0.48 8.31 1.57
N GLN A 71 -0.30 8.78 0.60
CA GLN A 71 -1.41 9.70 0.86
C GLN A 71 -2.65 8.92 1.31
N LEU A 72 -3.25 9.31 2.43
CA LEU A 72 -4.49 8.71 2.96
C LEU A 72 -5.67 9.65 2.76
N ILE A 73 -6.81 9.12 2.31
CA ILE A 73 -8.06 9.87 2.08
C ILE A 73 -9.21 9.25 2.89
N GLY A 74 -10.12 10.09 3.38
CA GLY A 74 -11.31 9.69 4.13
C GLY A 74 -11.28 10.06 5.62
N ARG A 75 -10.37 10.98 6.00
CA ARG A 75 -10.42 11.70 7.28
C ARG A 75 -11.37 12.88 7.19
#